data_AF-B4ILX8-F1
#
_entry.id   AF-B4ILX8-F1
#
_cell.length_a   1.000
_cell.length_b   1.000
_cell.length_c   1.000
_cell.angle_alpha   90.00
_cell.angle_beta   90.00
_cell.angle_gamma   90.00
#
_symmetry.space_group_name_H-M   'P 1'
#
loop_
_entity.id
_entity.type
_entity.pdbx_description
1 polymer ?
#
loop_
_entity_poly.entity_id
_entity_poly.type
_entity_poly.pdbx_seq_one_letter_code
_entity_poly.pdbx_strand_id
1 'polypeptide(L)'
;MTEGGEIFNLWAQPPVDLYIKIYLFNITNAKAFLAGREQLRVEQVGPYVYKEIMTHENVTFNANNTMSSTPSHPLVWQEEMSGNCREDDEVVMLNIAMLVSIYCISNI
;
A
#
# COMPACT_ATOMS: atom_id res chain seq x y z
N MET A 1 23.24 18.15 3.70
CA MET A 1 22.20 18.41 4.70
C MET A 1 22.85 18.41 6.06
N THR A 2 22.57 19.40 6.90
CA THR A 2 23.14 19.51 8.25
C THR A 2 22.06 19.24 9.29
N GLU A 3 22.44 18.65 10.42
CA GLU A 3 21.54 18.44 11.54
C GLU A 3 20.87 19.76 11.97
N GLY A 4 19.55 19.74 12.15
CA GLY A 4 18.74 20.92 12.52
C GLY A 4 18.57 21.97 11.42
N GLY A 5 19.11 21.76 10.22
CA GLY A 5 18.89 22.66 9.07
C GLY A 5 17.46 22.60 8.55
N GLU A 6 16.97 23.69 7.94
CA GLU A 6 15.62 23.77 7.37
C GLU A 6 15.36 22.66 6.34
N ILE A 7 16.30 22.44 5.42
CA ILE A 7 16.23 21.37 4.41
C ILE A 7 16.19 19.98 5.07
N PHE A 8 16.88 19.80 6.21
CA PHE A 8 16.84 18.55 6.95
C PHE A 8 15.45 18.31 7.56
N ASN A 9 14.85 19.33 8.18
CA ASN A 9 13.52 19.22 8.78
C ASN A 9 12.45 18.92 7.73
N LEU A 10 12.51 19.57 6.56
CA LEU A 10 11.61 19.31 5.43
C LEU A 10 11.76 17.89 4.88
N TRP A 11 12.97 17.34 4.87
CA TRP A 11 13.20 15.95 4.47
C TRP A 11 12.76 14.95 5.56
N ALA A 12 13.02 15.26 6.83
CA ALA A 12 12.70 14.39 7.96
C ALA A 12 11.19 14.26 8.17
N GLN A 13 10.45 15.37 8.03
CA GLN A 13 9.00 15.41 8.10
C GLN A 13 8.45 16.41 7.08
N PRO A 14 8.14 15.95 5.86
CA PRO A 14 7.64 16.82 4.80
C PRO A 14 6.27 17.40 5.16
N PRO A 15 6.02 18.70 4.99
CA PRO A 15 4.74 19.34 5.31
C PRO A 15 3.74 19.15 4.16
N VAL A 16 3.54 17.92 3.71
CA VAL A 16 2.60 17.57 2.62
C VAL A 16 1.70 16.43 3.05
N ASP A 17 0.45 16.48 2.63
CA ASP A 17 -0.49 15.39 2.81
C ASP A 17 -0.41 14.45 1.61
N LEU A 18 0.02 13.21 1.87
CA LEU A 18 0.04 12.14 0.88
C LEU A 18 -1.21 11.27 1.06
N TYR A 19 -1.91 11.02 -0.04
CA TYR A 19 -3.10 10.17 -0.06
C TYR A 19 -2.90 9.00 -1.02
N ILE A 20 -3.09 7.79 -0.50
CA ILE A 20 -3.08 6.54 -1.27
C ILE A 20 -4.52 6.18 -1.59
N LYS A 21 -4.84 6.04 -2.89
CA LYS A 21 -6.14 5.57 -3.36
C LYS A 21 -6.01 4.14 -3.87
N ILE A 22 -6.64 3.20 -3.17
CA ILE A 22 -6.61 1.79 -3.52
C ILE A 22 -7.87 1.46 -4.30
N TYR A 23 -7.70 0.80 -5.44
CA TYR A 23 -8.79 0.24 -6.25
C TYR A 23 -8.56 -1.26 -6.39
N LEU A 24 -9.57 -2.04 -6.04
CA LEU A 24 -9.50 -3.50 -6.08
C LEU A 24 -10.34 -4.04 -7.24
N PHE A 25 -9.98 -5.20 -7.76
CA PHE A 25 -10.76 -5.90 -8.77
C PHE A 25 -11.52 -7.05 -8.12
N ASN A 26 -12.81 -6.84 -7.86
CA ASN A 26 -13.72 -7.83 -7.32
C ASN A 26 -14.09 -8.86 -8.39
N ILE A 27 -13.94 -10.15 -8.09
CA ILE A 27 -14.28 -11.24 -9.00
C ILE A 27 -15.76 -11.61 -8.84
N THR A 28 -16.56 -11.43 -9.89
CA THR A 28 -18.02 -11.62 -9.83
C THR A 28 -18.47 -13.03 -10.21
N ASN A 29 -17.64 -13.82 -10.89
CA ASN A 29 -18.00 -15.16 -11.39
C ASN A 29 -17.00 -16.28 -11.02
N ALA A 30 -16.38 -16.19 -9.83
CA ALA A 30 -15.31 -17.10 -9.40
C ALA A 30 -15.62 -18.59 -9.58
N LYS A 31 -16.83 -19.04 -9.20
CA LYS A 31 -17.25 -20.46 -9.32
C LYS A 31 -17.38 -20.92 -10.78
N ALA A 32 -17.83 -20.06 -11.69
CA ALA A 32 -17.98 -20.39 -13.10
C ALA A 32 -16.62 -20.42 -13.80
N PHE A 33 -15.74 -19.48 -13.46
CA PHE A 33 -14.36 -19.43 -13.94
C PHE A 33 -13.56 -20.67 -13.53
N LEU A 34 -13.58 -21.04 -12.24
CA LEU A 34 -12.88 -22.24 -11.76
C LEU A 34 -13.41 -23.55 -12.37
N ALA A 35 -14.67 -23.57 -12.77
CA ALA A 35 -15.27 -24.71 -13.47
C ALA A 35 -14.99 -24.73 -14.99
N GLY A 36 -14.22 -23.77 -15.52
CA GLY A 36 -13.92 -23.65 -16.95
C GLY A 36 -15.11 -23.29 -17.83
N ARG A 37 -16.20 -22.77 -17.24
CA ARG A 37 -17.46 -22.47 -17.95
C ARG A 37 -17.51 -21.05 -18.50
N GLU A 38 -16.85 -20.11 -17.84
CA GLU A 38 -16.84 -18.71 -18.21
C GLU A 38 -15.44 -18.12 -18.11
N GLN A 39 -15.15 -17.10 -18.91
CA GLN A 39 -13.98 -16.26 -18.71
C GLN A 39 -14.11 -15.45 -17.41
N LEU A 40 -13.00 -15.18 -16.73
CA LEU A 40 -12.98 -14.38 -15.52
C LEU A 40 -13.59 -12.99 -15.76
N ARG A 41 -14.54 -12.62 -14.91
CA ARG A 41 -15.16 -11.29 -14.87
C ARG A 41 -14.77 -10.60 -13.59
N VAL A 42 -14.33 -9.34 -13.73
CA VAL A 42 -13.94 -8.49 -12.61
C VAL A 42 -14.64 -7.15 -12.69
N GLU A 43 -14.91 -6.57 -11.53
CA GLU A 43 -15.44 -5.23 -11.37
C GLU A 43 -14.50 -4.44 -10.46
N GLN A 44 -14.15 -3.22 -10.87
CA GLN A 44 -13.33 -2.34 -10.04
C GLN A 44 -14.16 -1.77 -8.90
N VAL A 45 -13.65 -1.87 -7.67
CA VAL A 45 -14.26 -1.29 -6.46
C VAL A 45 -13.27 -0.35 -5.77
N GLY A 46 -13.80 0.73 -5.19
CA GLY A 46 -13.02 1.80 -4.56
C GLY A 46 -13.49 3.20 -4.97
N PRO A 47 -12.77 4.26 -4.54
CA PRO A 47 -11.47 4.19 -3.86
C PRO A 47 -11.57 3.87 -2.36
N TYR A 48 -10.62 3.08 -1.85
CA TYR A 48 -10.29 3.01 -0.43
C TYR A 48 -9.12 3.95 -0.18
N VAL A 49 -9.33 5.02 0.59
CA VAL A 49 -8.37 6.12 0.71
C VAL A 49 -7.71 6.12 2.08
N TYR A 50 -6.38 6.20 2.07
CA TYR A 50 -5.56 6.33 3.28
C TYR A 50 -4.68 7.57 3.16
N LYS A 51 -4.52 8.30 4.26
CA LYS A 51 -3.49 9.32 4.40
C LYS A 51 -2.21 8.64 4.88
N GLU A 52 -1.13 8.81 4.13
CA GLU A 52 0.19 8.32 4.47
C GLU A 52 0.95 9.43 5.21
N ILE A 53 1.45 9.12 6.40
CA ILE A 53 2.33 10.02 7.15
C ILE A 53 3.76 9.58 6.88
N MET A 54 4.53 10.38 6.16
CA MET A 54 5.92 10.05 5.82
C MET A 54 6.89 10.71 6.79
N THR A 55 7.70 9.90 7.48
CA THR A 55 8.76 10.37 8.38
C THR A 55 10.06 9.59 8.18
N HIS A 56 11.20 10.26 8.39
CA HIS A 56 12.50 9.61 8.52
C HIS A 56 12.95 9.66 9.99
N GLU A 57 12.91 8.51 10.65
CA GLU A 57 13.23 8.34 12.07
C GLU A 57 14.67 7.85 12.27
N ASN A 58 15.17 7.91 13.52
CA ASN A 58 16.49 7.41 13.92
C ASN A 58 17.66 7.87 13.04
N VAL A 59 17.63 9.15 12.66
CA VAL A 59 18.63 9.73 11.76
C VAL A 59 20.00 9.78 12.43
N THR A 60 21.01 9.21 11.77
CA THR A 60 22.41 9.28 12.18
C THR A 60 23.26 9.89 11.06
N PHE A 61 24.02 10.94 11.38
CA PHE A 61 25.02 11.52 10.47
C PHE A 61 26.35 10.80 10.64
N ASN A 62 26.85 10.22 9.56
CA ASN A 62 28.07 9.41 9.57
C ASN A 62 29.29 10.25 9.24
N ALA A 63 30.46 9.85 9.75
CA ALA A 63 31.74 10.54 9.50
C ALA A 63 32.17 10.55 8.02
N ASN A 64 31.61 9.66 7.20
CA ASN A 64 31.87 9.58 5.76
C ASN A 64 30.90 10.46 4.92
N ASN A 65 30.29 11.49 5.53
CA ASN A 65 29.33 12.39 4.89
C ASN A 65 28.06 11.69 4.35
N THR A 66 27.71 10.53 4.90
CA THR A 66 26.44 9.85 4.63
C THR A 66 25.48 10.01 5.80
N MET A 67 24.22 9.63 5.59
CA MET A 67 23.19 9.66 6.62
C MET A 67 22.43 8.34 6.57
N SER A 68 22.11 7.81 7.75
CA SER A 68 21.29 6.61 7.92
C SER A 68 19.99 6.98 8.62
N SER A 69 18.86 6.41 8.18
CA SER A 69 17.55 6.63 8.79
C SER A 69 16.65 5.43 8.61
N THR A 70 15.56 5.39 9.38
CA THR A 70 14.47 4.42 9.25
C THR A 70 13.24 5.15 8.71
N PRO A 71 12.81 4.87 7.46
CA PRO A 71 11.57 5.44 6.95
C PRO A 71 10.36 4.82 7.66
N SER A 72 9.36 5.65 7.97
CA SER A 72 8.11 5.27 8.62
C SER A 72 6.96 5.87 7.82
N HIS A 73 5.98 5.01 7.50
CA HIS A 73 4.88 5.29 6.58
C HIS A 73 3.53 4.74 7.13
N PRO A 74 3.07 5.15 8.33
CA PRO A 74 1.78 4.72 8.83
C PRO A 74 0.64 5.26 7.95
N LEU A 75 -0.39 4.41 7.78
CA LEU A 75 -1.58 4.71 7.00
C LEU A 75 -2.75 5.02 7.93
N VAL A 76 -3.47 6.09 7.63
CA VAL A 76 -4.65 6.53 8.39
C VAL A 76 -5.86 6.55 7.45
N TRP A 77 -6.88 5.74 7.76
CA TRP A 77 -8.11 5.67 6.99
C TRP A 77 -8.77 7.05 6.79
N GLN A 78 -9.24 7.31 5.57
CA GLN A 78 -9.93 8.56 5.20
C GLN A 78 -11.34 8.22 4.71
N GLU A 79 -12.30 8.16 5.65
CA GLU A 79 -13.69 7.79 5.38
C GLU A 79 -14.35 8.72 4.34
N GLU A 80 -14.24 10.04 4.54
CA GLU A 80 -14.86 11.04 3.64
C GLU A 80 -14.33 10.98 2.20
N MET A 81 -13.08 10.58 2.03
CA MET A 81 -12.45 10.45 0.70
C MET A 81 -12.71 9.10 0.04
N SER A 82 -13.22 8.12 0.79
CA SER A 82 -13.50 6.76 0.33
C SER A 82 -14.93 6.57 -0.20
N GLY A 83 -15.73 7.65 -0.23
CA GLY A 83 -17.08 7.62 -0.77
C GLY A 83 -17.98 6.68 0.03
N ASN A 84 -18.52 5.66 -0.63
CA ASN A 84 -19.39 4.65 0.01
C ASN A 84 -18.62 3.39 0.45
N CYS A 85 -17.32 3.33 0.20
CA CYS A 85 -16.49 2.18 0.56
C CYS A 85 -16.11 2.21 2.05
N ARG A 86 -16.03 1.03 2.67
CA ARG A 86 -15.67 0.85 4.07
C ARG A 86 -14.45 -0.08 4.20
N GLU A 87 -13.63 0.09 5.23
CA GLU A 87 -12.46 -0.79 5.44
C GLU A 87 -12.82 -2.27 5.61
N ASP A 88 -14.07 -2.55 6.01
CA ASP A 88 -14.61 -3.90 6.21
C ASP A 88 -15.41 -4.44 5.00
N ASP A 89 -15.33 -3.79 3.83
CA ASP A 89 -15.98 -4.29 2.61
C ASP A 89 -15.44 -5.66 2.19
N GLU A 90 -16.34 -6.60 1.91
CA GLU A 90 -15.98 -7.92 1.41
C GLU A 90 -15.69 -7.88 -0.10
N VAL A 91 -14.49 -8.33 -0.49
CA VAL A 91 -14.07 -8.41 -1.89
C VAL A 91 -13.54 -9.80 -2.20
N VAL A 92 -14.03 -10.41 -3.29
CA VAL A 92 -13.54 -11.71 -3.76
C VAL A 92 -12.35 -11.48 -4.68
N MET A 93 -11.18 -11.93 -4.27
CA MET A 93 -9.93 -11.80 -5.03
C MET A 93 -9.19 -13.12 -5.15
N LEU A 94 -8.09 -13.12 -5.91
CA LEU A 94 -7.19 -14.27 -5.99
C LEU A 94 -6.60 -14.58 -4.62
N ASN A 95 -6.43 -15.88 -4.33
CA ASN A 95 -5.68 -16.32 -3.16
C ASN A 95 -4.17 -16.16 -3.41
N ILE A 96 -3.64 -14.99 -3.02
CA ILE A 96 -2.24 -14.61 -3.24
C ILE A 96 -1.29 -15.59 -2.54
N ALA A 97 -1.58 -15.99 -1.30
CA ALA A 97 -0.74 -16.89 -0.52
C ALA A 97 -0.56 -18.25 -1.22
N MET A 98 -1.64 -18.81 -1.78
CA MET A 98 -1.58 -20.06 -2.53
C MET A 98 -0.77 -19.93 -3.82
N LEU A 99 -0.95 -18.83 -4.57
CA LEU A 99 -0.22 -18.59 -5.82
C LEU A 99 1.29 -18.47 -5.59
N VAL A 100 1.70 -17.70 -4.57
CA VAL A 100 3.10 -17.56 -4.20
C VAL A 100 3.68 -18.90 -3.75
N SER A 101 2.94 -19.68 -2.95
CA SER A 101 3.39 -21.00 -2.48
C SER A 101 3.64 -21.96 -3.65
N ILE A 102 2.73 -22.03 -4.61
CA ILE A 102 2.90 -22.86 -5.81
C ILE A 102 4.13 -22.43 -6.60
N TYR A 103 4.31 -21.13 -6.80
CA TYR A 103 5.46 -20.59 -7.52
C TYR A 103 6.79 -20.90 -6.83
N CYS A 104 6.86 -20.77 -5.50
CA CYS A 104 8.06 -21.11 -4.74
C CYS A 104 8.39 -22.61 -4.85
N ILE A 105 7.38 -23.48 -4.75
CA ILE A 105 7.57 -24.94 -4.85
C ILE A 105 8.03 -25.34 -6.25
N SER A 106 7.51 -24.71 -7.30
CA SER A 106 7.87 -25.06 -8.69
C SER A 106 9.29 -24.66 -9.10
N ASN A 107 9.98 -23.84 -8.30
CA ASN A 107 11.34 -23.35 -8.56
C ASN A 107 12.38 -23.90 -7.56
N ILE A 108 12.02 -24.96 -6.82
CA ILE A 108 12.93 -25.81 -6.03
C ILE A 108 13.20 -27.07 -6.85
#